data_AF-A0A837N6S1-F1
#
_entry.id   AF-A0A837N6S1-F1
#
_cell.length_a   1.000
_cell.length_b   1.000
_cell.length_c   1.000
_cell.angle_alpha   90.00
_cell.angle_beta   90.00
_cell.angle_gamma   90.00
#
_symmetry.space_group_name_H-M   'P 1'
#
loop_
_entity.id
_entity.type
_entity.pdbx_description
1 polymer ?
#
loop_
_entity_poly.entity_id
_entity_poly.type
_entity_poly.pdbx_seq_one_letter_code
_entity_poly.pdbx_strand_id
1 'polypeptide(L)'
;MSLVKALLAVAVSGVVAVSATAQELPAPQQKKTPAVDLTKKFDGKADYQRYSFTSLPESVDASEQSGDVLLAGTEMVDRFTGEKAYVSGVVTVLTENVSADDLASEFGLIVERVYSRLNLALLKAPEGTDMLQLREQLKGVEGVNSIKVEIVENIRKPHVL
;
A
#
# COMPACT_ATOMS: atom_id res chain seq x y z
N MET A 1 31.93 -84.16 34.51
CA MET A 1 31.54 -83.22 33.44
C MET A 1 30.03 -83.08 33.45
N SER A 2 29.60 -81.83 33.61
CA SER A 2 28.26 -81.22 33.55
C SER A 2 27.03 -82.08 33.27
N LEU A 3 26.04 -82.03 34.16
CA LEU A 3 24.76 -81.32 33.94
C LEU A 3 23.84 -81.50 35.17
N VAL A 4 22.87 -80.59 35.29
CA VAL A 4 21.54 -80.71 35.95
C VAL A 4 21.30 -79.83 37.19
N LYS A 5 20.39 -78.85 36.97
CA LYS A 5 19.41 -78.19 37.90
C LYS A 5 19.99 -77.27 38.98
N ALA A 6 19.35 -76.17 39.39
CA ALA A 6 17.93 -75.89 39.45
C ALA A 6 17.62 -74.38 39.34
N LEU A 7 16.37 -74.11 38.93
CA LEU A 7 15.69 -72.82 38.99
C LEU A 7 15.73 -72.19 40.39
N LEU A 8 15.78 -70.85 40.43
CA LEU A 8 15.14 -70.08 41.49
C LEU A 8 14.49 -68.84 40.88
N ALA A 9 13.16 -68.89 40.81
CA ALA A 9 12.32 -67.77 40.46
C ALA A 9 12.24 -66.80 41.64
N VAL A 10 12.49 -65.53 41.40
CA VAL A 10 12.14 -64.43 42.31
C VAL A 10 11.17 -63.52 41.57
N ALA A 11 9.95 -63.47 42.11
CA ALA A 11 8.89 -62.57 41.72
C ALA A 11 9.25 -61.12 42.05
N VAL A 12 8.58 -60.16 41.42
CA VAL A 12 7.75 -59.12 42.09
C VAL A 12 7.30 -58.11 41.03
N SER A 13 6.00 -58.16 40.73
CA SER A 13 5.10 -57.03 40.53
C SER A 13 5.54 -55.91 39.58
N GLY A 14 5.40 -56.16 38.28
CA GLY A 14 5.46 -55.13 37.25
C GLY A 14 4.22 -54.24 37.26
N VAL A 15 4.44 -53.01 37.71
CA VAL A 15 3.69 -51.75 37.53
C VAL A 15 2.56 -51.79 36.51
N VAL A 16 1.35 -51.40 36.95
CA VAL A 16 0.21 -51.08 36.08
C VAL A 16 0.61 -49.91 35.17
N ALA A 17 0.87 -50.19 33.89
CA ALA A 17 1.07 -49.17 32.89
C ALA A 17 -0.26 -48.46 32.64
N VAL A 18 -0.45 -47.30 33.28
CA VAL A 18 -1.51 -46.36 32.90
C VAL A 18 -1.14 -45.85 31.51
N SER A 19 -1.84 -46.34 30.50
CA SER A 19 -1.72 -45.81 29.14
C SER A 19 -2.31 -44.40 29.16
N ALA A 20 -1.45 -43.39 29.25
CA ALA A 20 -1.83 -42.02 28.96
C ALA A 20 -2.23 -41.97 27.47
N THR A 21 -3.53 -41.92 27.21
CA THR A 21 -4.03 -41.60 25.87
C THR A 21 -3.69 -40.14 25.60
N ALA A 22 -2.61 -39.91 24.85
CA ALA A 22 -2.31 -38.62 24.27
C ALA A 22 -3.49 -38.26 23.35
N GLN A 23 -4.34 -37.33 23.79
CA GLN A 23 -5.31 -36.72 22.89
C GLN A 23 -4.53 -35.95 21.83
N GLU A 24 -4.65 -36.41 20.59
CA GLU A 24 -4.10 -35.76 19.42
C GLU A 24 -4.66 -34.33 19.36
N LEU A 25 -3.79 -33.34 19.55
CA LEU A 25 -4.13 -31.93 19.42
C LEU A 25 -4.63 -31.70 17.99
N PRO A 26 -5.80 -31.07 17.77
CA PRO A 26 -6.26 -30.75 16.44
C PRO A 26 -5.21 -29.91 15.73
N ALA A 27 -4.85 -30.32 14.50
CA ALA A 27 -3.87 -29.61 13.69
C ALA A 27 -4.23 -28.11 13.60
N PRO A 28 -3.25 -27.19 13.73
CA PRO A 28 -3.51 -25.77 13.64
C PRO A 28 -4.19 -25.48 12.30
N GLN A 29 -5.42 -24.98 12.35
CA GLN A 29 -6.13 -24.53 11.16
C GLN A 29 -5.27 -23.45 10.50
N GLN A 30 -4.74 -23.77 9.31
CA GLN A 30 -4.10 -22.78 8.46
C GLN A 30 -5.16 -21.73 8.13
N LYS A 31 -5.13 -20.60 8.84
CA LYS A 31 -5.82 -19.39 8.41
C LYS A 31 -5.34 -19.14 6.99
N LYS A 32 -6.23 -19.31 6.01
CA LYS A 32 -6.02 -18.83 4.66
C LYS A 32 -5.68 -17.36 4.79
N THR A 33 -4.40 -17.02 4.66
CA THR A 33 -3.98 -15.64 4.43
C THR A 33 -4.76 -15.20 3.20
N PRO A 34 -5.59 -14.15 3.26
CA PRO A 34 -6.20 -13.63 2.06
C PRO A 34 -5.05 -13.31 1.12
N ALA A 35 -5.03 -13.97 -0.04
CA ALA A 35 -4.10 -13.62 -1.10
C ALA A 35 -4.42 -12.17 -1.46
N VAL A 36 -3.57 -11.25 -1.00
CA VAL A 36 -3.63 -9.86 -1.42
C VAL A 36 -3.27 -9.90 -2.89
N ASP A 37 -4.27 -9.74 -3.73
CA ASP A 37 -4.09 -9.66 -5.16
C ASP A 37 -3.37 -8.35 -5.48
N LEU A 38 -2.05 -8.42 -5.58
CA LEU A 38 -1.17 -7.30 -5.95
C LEU A 38 -1.39 -6.85 -7.41
N THR A 39 -2.18 -7.60 -8.19
CA THR A 39 -2.55 -7.22 -9.57
C THR A 39 -3.79 -6.34 -9.63
N LYS A 40 -4.40 -6.02 -8.48
CA LYS A 40 -5.44 -5.00 -8.39
C LYS A 40 -4.83 -3.65 -8.77
N LYS A 41 -4.84 -3.36 -10.07
CA LYS A 41 -4.46 -2.06 -10.64
C LYS A 41 -5.14 -1.01 -9.77
N PHE A 42 -4.35 -0.11 -9.20
CA PHE A 42 -4.87 1.07 -8.51
C PHE A 42 -5.68 1.85 -9.53
N ASP A 43 -6.98 1.61 -9.57
CA ASP A 43 -7.90 2.40 -10.36
C ASP A 43 -8.13 3.73 -9.64
N GLY A 44 -7.08 4.55 -9.63
CA GLY A 44 -7.08 5.85 -8.97
C GLY A 44 -8.12 6.82 -9.53
N LYS A 45 -8.92 6.46 -10.56
CA LYS A 45 -10.05 7.31 -10.96
C LYS A 45 -11.08 7.45 -9.84
N ALA A 46 -11.33 6.39 -9.08
CA ALA A 46 -12.30 6.42 -7.98
C ALA A 46 -11.82 7.26 -6.78
N ASP A 47 -10.50 7.36 -6.58
CA ASP A 47 -9.92 8.00 -5.39
C ASP A 47 -10.19 9.52 -5.37
N TYR A 48 -10.19 10.19 -6.54
CA TYR A 48 -10.29 11.65 -6.61
C TYR A 48 -11.73 12.19 -6.78
N GLN A 49 -12.67 11.35 -7.24
CA GLN A 49 -14.09 11.75 -7.42
C GLN A 49 -14.81 12.08 -6.10
N ARG A 50 -14.20 11.67 -4.98
CA ARG A 50 -14.59 12.00 -3.62
C ARG A 50 -14.51 13.50 -3.30
N TYR A 51 -13.75 14.28 -4.06
CA TYR A 51 -13.44 15.66 -3.71
C TYR A 51 -14.20 16.67 -4.59
N SER A 52 -14.41 17.87 -4.07
CA SER A 52 -14.92 19.03 -4.82
C SER A 52 -14.02 20.23 -4.60
N PHE A 53 -13.77 21.00 -5.67
CA PHE A 53 -12.98 22.22 -5.61
C PHE A 53 -13.62 23.29 -4.72
N THR A 54 -12.81 23.90 -3.87
CA THR A 54 -13.21 25.06 -3.06
C THR A 54 -12.53 26.34 -3.49
N SER A 55 -11.29 26.26 -3.99
CA SER A 55 -10.54 27.41 -4.51
C SER A 55 -9.57 26.92 -5.57
N LEU A 56 -9.54 27.60 -6.73
CA LEU A 56 -8.58 27.33 -7.80
C LEU A 56 -7.29 28.16 -7.58
N PRO A 57 -6.13 27.71 -8.08
CA PRO A 57 -4.92 28.52 -8.06
C PRO A 57 -5.11 29.81 -8.86
N GLU A 58 -4.50 30.92 -8.41
CA GLU A 58 -4.60 32.23 -9.09
C GLU A 58 -4.09 32.20 -10.55
N SER A 59 -3.27 31.21 -10.89
CA SER A 59 -2.68 31.03 -12.22
C SER A 59 -3.59 30.36 -13.25
N VAL A 60 -4.84 29.99 -12.90
CA VAL A 60 -5.72 29.18 -13.76
C VAL A 60 -6.99 29.92 -14.14
N ASP A 61 -7.19 30.11 -15.45
CA ASP A 61 -8.43 30.66 -16.00
C ASP A 61 -9.56 29.62 -15.96
N ALA A 62 -10.55 29.87 -15.09
CA ALA A 62 -11.67 28.96 -14.84
C ALA A 62 -12.60 28.74 -16.06
N SER A 63 -12.46 29.50 -17.14
CA SER A 63 -13.34 29.47 -18.32
C SER A 63 -13.09 28.30 -19.29
N GLU A 64 -11.96 27.61 -19.21
CA GLU A 64 -11.59 26.57 -20.19
C GLU A 64 -11.74 25.12 -19.68
N GLN A 65 -12.06 24.92 -18.41
CA GLN A 65 -12.02 23.60 -17.78
C GLN A 65 -13.41 23.04 -17.47
N SER A 66 -14.13 22.67 -18.53
CA SER A 66 -15.34 21.85 -18.43
C SER A 66 -14.96 20.36 -18.41
N GLY A 67 -14.38 19.88 -17.32
CA GLY A 67 -14.00 18.47 -17.10
C GLY A 67 -13.61 18.17 -15.65
N ASP A 68 -13.52 16.89 -15.28
CA ASP A 68 -12.86 16.43 -14.04
C ASP A 68 -11.36 16.75 -14.19
N VAL A 69 -10.94 17.97 -13.88
CA VAL A 69 -9.54 18.40 -13.88
C VAL A 69 -9.06 18.41 -12.43
N LEU A 70 -7.87 17.87 -12.12
CA LEU A 70 -7.30 17.91 -10.77
C LEU A 70 -6.02 18.73 -10.76
N LEU A 71 -6.11 20.00 -10.37
CA LEU A 71 -4.99 20.92 -10.47
C LEU A 71 -4.09 20.89 -9.23
N ALA A 72 -2.78 20.85 -9.43
CA ALA A 72 -1.80 21.04 -8.37
C ALA A 72 -1.98 22.41 -7.68
N GLY A 73 -1.90 22.45 -6.36
CA GLY A 73 -2.02 23.70 -5.60
C GLY A 73 -3.44 24.06 -5.18
N THR A 74 -4.40 23.18 -5.44
CA THR A 74 -5.83 23.49 -5.29
C THR A 74 -6.38 23.02 -3.96
N GLU A 75 -7.14 23.86 -3.27
CA GLU A 75 -7.89 23.41 -2.10
C GLU A 75 -9.20 22.74 -2.53
N MET A 76 -9.51 21.67 -1.82
CA MET A 76 -10.69 20.86 -2.04
C MET A 76 -11.37 20.58 -0.70
N VAL A 77 -12.57 20.03 -0.79
CA VAL A 77 -13.27 19.44 0.34
C VAL A 77 -13.65 18.01 -0.02
N ASP A 78 -13.44 17.11 0.92
CA ASP A 78 -13.95 15.75 0.85
C ASP A 78 -15.47 15.77 1.02
N ARG A 79 -16.21 15.27 0.02
CA ARG A 79 -17.67 15.26 0.01
C ARG A 79 -18.29 14.34 1.08
N PHE A 80 -17.56 13.35 1.58
CA PHE A 80 -18.07 12.43 2.61
C PHE A 80 -17.82 12.95 4.03
N THR A 81 -16.67 13.57 4.29
CA THR A 81 -16.31 14.04 5.64
C THR A 81 -16.52 15.54 5.85
N GLY A 82 -16.58 16.32 4.77
CA GLY A 82 -16.59 17.79 4.82
C GLY A 82 -15.25 18.40 5.23
N GLU A 83 -14.20 17.59 5.39
CA GLU A 83 -12.87 18.07 5.79
C GLU A 83 -12.13 18.71 4.61
N LYS A 84 -11.26 19.67 4.94
CA LYS A 84 -10.37 20.30 3.97
C LYS A 84 -9.35 19.30 3.45
N ALA A 85 -9.14 19.33 2.14
CA ALA A 85 -8.16 18.58 1.41
C ALA A 85 -7.35 19.51 0.49
N TYR A 86 -6.16 19.08 0.09
CA TYR A 86 -5.27 19.86 -0.75
C TYR A 86 -4.56 18.98 -1.76
N VAL A 87 -4.58 19.37 -3.05
CA VAL A 87 -3.82 18.69 -4.10
C VAL A 87 -2.38 19.15 -4.01
N SER A 88 -1.51 18.32 -3.43
CA SER A 88 -0.14 18.75 -3.14
C SER A 88 0.71 18.95 -4.39
N GLY A 89 0.28 18.47 -5.55
CA GLY A 89 1.11 18.45 -6.76
C GLY A 89 2.20 17.37 -6.72
N VAL A 90 2.27 16.55 -5.68
CA VAL A 90 3.22 15.43 -5.60
C VAL A 90 2.59 14.20 -6.25
N VAL A 91 3.38 13.52 -7.09
CA VAL A 91 3.10 12.17 -7.58
C VAL A 91 4.12 11.19 -7.02
N THR A 92 3.62 10.08 -6.47
CA THR A 92 4.43 8.93 -6.16
C THR A 92 4.48 8.01 -7.38
N VAL A 93 5.68 7.73 -7.87
CA VAL A 93 5.92 6.89 -9.04
C VAL A 93 6.73 5.67 -8.63
N LEU A 94 6.23 4.48 -8.99
CA LEU A 94 6.97 3.23 -8.89
C LEU A 94 7.59 2.94 -10.26
N THR A 95 8.91 2.84 -10.31
CA THR A 95 9.68 2.62 -11.54
C THR A 95 10.33 1.24 -11.53
N GLU A 96 10.77 0.77 -12.69
CA GLU A 96 11.57 -0.45 -12.82
C GLU A 96 12.93 -0.13 -13.46
N ASN A 97 12.92 0.45 -14.66
CA ASN A 97 14.12 0.71 -15.46
C ASN A 97 14.22 2.17 -15.95
N VAL A 98 13.45 3.08 -15.34
CA VAL A 98 13.50 4.52 -15.63
C VAL A 98 13.91 5.29 -14.39
N SER A 99 14.81 6.27 -14.56
CA SER A 99 15.28 7.09 -13.46
C SER A 99 14.28 8.19 -13.10
N ALA A 100 14.26 8.60 -11.84
CA ALA A 100 13.43 9.70 -11.38
C ALA A 100 13.84 11.03 -12.01
N ASP A 101 15.14 11.22 -12.27
CA ASP A 101 15.69 12.44 -12.87
C ASP A 101 15.28 12.56 -14.34
N ASP A 102 15.24 11.46 -15.10
CA ASP A 102 14.76 11.45 -16.49
C ASP A 102 13.28 11.84 -16.56
N LEU A 103 12.44 11.23 -15.72
CA LEU A 103 11.03 11.60 -15.61
C LEU A 103 10.85 13.07 -15.20
N ALA A 104 11.65 13.54 -14.25
CA ALA A 104 11.58 14.93 -13.80
C ALA A 104 11.95 15.91 -14.93
N SER A 105 13.02 15.63 -15.67
CA SER A 105 13.45 16.46 -16.79
C SER A 105 12.46 16.44 -17.95
N GLU A 106 11.89 15.28 -18.28
CA GLU A 106 10.98 15.13 -19.42
C GLU A 106 9.64 15.84 -19.18
N PHE A 107 9.11 15.75 -17.96
CA PHE A 107 7.79 16.27 -17.61
C PHE A 107 7.82 17.61 -16.86
N GLY A 108 9.00 18.23 -16.71
CA GLY A 108 9.16 19.49 -15.98
C GLY A 108 8.80 19.38 -14.49
N LEU A 109 9.08 18.23 -13.89
CA LEU A 109 8.85 17.96 -12.47
C LEU A 109 10.12 18.20 -11.66
N ILE A 110 9.95 18.27 -10.34
CA ILE A 110 11.06 18.35 -9.38
C ILE A 110 11.15 17.02 -8.63
N VAL A 111 12.35 16.46 -8.50
CA VAL A 111 12.56 15.26 -7.66
C VAL A 111 12.57 15.69 -6.19
N GLU A 112 11.49 15.41 -5.46
CA GLU A 112 11.40 15.65 -4.01
C GLU A 112 12.17 14.59 -3.24
N ARG A 113 12.02 13.33 -3.64
CA ARG A 113 12.65 12.21 -2.94
C ARG A 113 12.75 10.96 -3.79
N VAL A 114 13.83 10.21 -3.62
CA VAL A 114 14.02 8.88 -4.20
C VAL A 114 14.22 7.85 -3.09
N TYR A 115 13.45 6.77 -3.15
CA TYR A 115 13.58 5.57 -2.33
C TYR A 115 14.06 4.43 -3.21
N SER A 116 15.36 4.41 -3.51
CA SER A 116 15.97 3.45 -4.45
C SER A 116 15.72 1.98 -4.09
N ARG A 117 15.66 1.62 -2.80
CA ARG A 117 15.36 0.25 -2.37
C ARG A 117 13.93 -0.21 -2.69
N LEU A 118 13.04 0.73 -2.95
CA LEU A 118 11.62 0.48 -3.26
C LEU A 118 11.30 0.80 -4.73
N ASN A 119 12.31 1.19 -5.52
CA ASN A 119 12.16 1.76 -6.86
C ASN A 119 11.06 2.83 -6.92
N LEU A 120 11.01 3.69 -5.92
CA LEU A 120 9.92 4.63 -5.71
C LEU A 120 10.45 6.06 -5.64
N ALA A 121 9.82 6.97 -6.36
CA ALA A 121 10.17 8.38 -6.37
C ALA A 121 8.95 9.25 -6.07
N LEU A 122 9.18 10.36 -5.39
CA LEU A 122 8.22 11.45 -5.22
C LEU A 122 8.67 12.57 -6.14
N LEU A 123 7.81 12.92 -7.10
CA LEU A 123 8.04 13.98 -8.05
C LEU A 123 6.98 15.07 -7.83
N LYS A 124 7.39 16.33 -7.86
CA LYS A 124 6.53 17.48 -7.64
C LYS A 124 6.28 18.19 -8.96
N ALA A 125 5.01 18.33 -9.31
CA ALA A 125 4.57 19.13 -10.44
C ALA A 125 4.47 20.63 -10.06
N PRO A 126 4.66 21.54 -11.03
CA PRO A 126 4.35 22.95 -10.86
C PRO A 126 2.87 23.18 -10.47
N GLU A 127 2.59 24.27 -9.76
CA GLU A 127 1.21 24.68 -9.46
C GLU A 127 0.40 24.90 -10.73
N GLY A 128 -0.89 24.56 -10.70
CA GLY A 128 -1.79 24.61 -11.86
C GLY A 128 -1.63 23.44 -12.85
N THR A 129 -0.70 22.51 -12.63
CA THR A 129 -0.60 21.30 -13.47
C THR A 129 -1.84 20.42 -13.32
N ASP A 130 -2.41 19.95 -14.44
CA ASP A 130 -3.44 18.91 -14.42
C ASP A 130 -2.80 17.56 -14.04
N MET A 131 -3.02 17.17 -12.79
CA MET A 131 -2.46 15.96 -12.18
C MET A 131 -3.06 14.68 -12.74
N LEU A 132 -4.30 14.71 -13.28
CA LEU A 132 -4.89 13.54 -13.92
C LEU A 132 -4.27 13.33 -15.30
N GLN A 133 -4.09 14.41 -16.06
CA GLN A 133 -3.39 14.35 -17.34
C GLN A 133 -1.94 13.90 -17.15
N LEU A 134 -1.21 14.50 -16.20
CA LEU A 134 0.16 14.11 -15.87
C LEU A 134 0.25 12.62 -15.50
N ARG A 135 -0.70 12.11 -14.71
CA ARG A 135 -0.77 10.69 -14.36
C ARG A 135 -0.93 9.81 -15.59
N GLU A 136 -1.82 10.15 -16.53
CA GLU A 136 -2.01 9.36 -17.74
C GLU A 136 -0.78 9.42 -18.67
N GLN A 137 -0.11 10.57 -18.75
CA GLN A 137 1.15 10.71 -19.48
C GLN A 137 2.26 9.83 -18.89
N LEU A 138 2.49 9.90 -17.57
CA LEU A 138 3.51 9.10 -16.88
C LEU A 138 3.21 7.59 -16.98
N LYS A 139 1.94 7.17 -17.00
CA LYS A 139 1.57 5.76 -17.19
C LYS A 139 1.96 5.23 -18.57
N GLY A 140 2.07 6.12 -19.56
CA GLY A 140 2.48 5.77 -20.92
C GLY A 140 3.99 5.53 -21.05
N VAL A 141 4.78 5.89 -20.03
CA VAL A 141 6.24 5.75 -20.05
C VAL A 141 6.63 4.30 -19.74
N GLU A 142 7.48 3.73 -20.60
CA GLU A 142 8.02 2.39 -20.38
C GLU A 142 8.84 2.34 -19.07
N GLY A 143 8.59 1.30 -18.26
CA GLY A 143 9.24 1.16 -16.95
C GLY A 143 8.59 1.93 -15.81
N VAL A 144 7.45 2.62 -16.04
CA VAL A 144 6.59 3.13 -14.96
C VAL A 144 5.49 2.12 -14.64
N ASN A 145 5.52 1.58 -13.43
CA ASN A 145 4.60 0.51 -13.00
C ASN A 145 3.33 1.03 -12.32
N SER A 146 3.46 2.09 -11.51
CA SER A 146 2.30 2.69 -10.84
C SER A 146 2.53 4.16 -10.52
N ILE A 147 1.45 4.93 -10.54
CA ILE A 147 1.45 6.36 -10.19
C ILE A 147 0.27 6.66 -9.27
N LYS A 148 0.55 7.39 -8.19
CA LYS A 148 -0.45 7.93 -7.26
C LYS A 148 -0.27 9.43 -7.12
N VAL A 149 -1.35 10.19 -7.32
CA VAL A 149 -1.40 11.63 -7.02
C VAL A 149 -1.67 11.78 -5.52
N GLU A 150 -0.95 12.66 -4.87
CA GLU A 150 -1.13 12.95 -3.45
C GLU A 150 -2.20 14.02 -3.23
N ILE A 151 -3.21 13.65 -2.44
CA ILE A 151 -4.16 14.57 -1.82
C ILE A 151 -3.90 14.52 -0.32
N VAL A 152 -3.64 15.68 0.26
CA VAL A 152 -3.36 15.85 1.67
C VAL A 152 -4.66 16.20 2.39
N GLU A 153 -5.01 15.41 3.39
CA GLU A 153 -6.18 15.61 4.25
C GLU A 153 -5.75 15.73 5.71
N ASN A 154 -6.46 16.56 6.48
CA ASN A 154 -6.28 16.58 7.92
C ASN A 154 -7.17 15.54 8.61
N ILE A 155 -6.79 14.26 8.49
CA ILE A 155 -7.56 13.14 9.04
C ILE A 155 -7.41 12.93 10.56
N ARG A 156 -6.58 13.73 11.25
CA ARG A 156 -6.33 13.57 12.69
C ARG A 156 -6.85 14.76 13.47
N LYS A 157 -8.12 14.70 13.86
CA LYS A 157 -8.59 15.43 15.03
C LYS A 157 -8.16 14.64 16.27
N PRO A 158 -7.34 15.20 17.17
CA PRO A 158 -7.02 14.51 18.42
C PRO A 158 -8.32 14.20 19.15
N HIS A 159 -8.50 12.95 19.56
CA HIS A 159 -9.62 12.57 20.41
C HIS A 159 -9.41 13.23 21.77
N VAL A 160 -10.26 14.21 22.11
CA VAL A 160 -10.26 14.80 23.45
C VAL A 160 -10.98 13.79 24.36
N LEU A 161 -10.24 13.20 25.29
CA LEU A 161 -10.77 12.29 26.32
C LEU A 161 -11.47 13.08 27.44
#